data_AF-A0A225VMI4-F1
#
_entry.id   AF-A0A225VMI4-F1
#
_cell.length_a   1.000
_cell.length_b   1.000
_cell.length_c   1.000
_cell.angle_alpha   90.00
_cell.angle_beta   90.00
_cell.angle_gamma   90.00
#
_symmetry.space_group_name_H-M   'P 1'
#
loop_
_entity.id
_entity.type
_entity.pdbx_description
1 polymer ?
#
loop_
_entity_poly.entity_id
_entity_poly.type
_entity_poly.pdbx_seq_one_letter_code
_entity_poly.pdbx_strand_id
1 'polypeptide(L)'
;MFEATRQVFGGNPRRKLYKTDENTIAVKFGTVYHCEGDTVVPLSLISTQHRFEGPDRTVFAWRCLVEGEGEFTGTCLDETGWCVLRPTSSESDSTDIRTCIRSTPVRRGSDNAIKVEERDEEFATAVIRSSQQDSLKLTQLMDQLLLNSEDNQ
;
A
#
# COMPACT_ATOMS: atom_id res chain seq x y z
N MET A 1 -2.70 -3.92 -13.96
CA MET A 1 -2.51 -3.11 -12.74
C MET A 1 -2.36 -1.61 -13.06
N PHE A 2 -1.26 -1.14 -13.69
CA PHE A 2 -1.03 0.30 -13.91
C PHE A 2 -2.10 1.01 -14.78
N GLU A 3 -2.69 0.32 -15.76
CA GLU A 3 -3.80 0.89 -16.55
C GLU A 3 -5.08 1.09 -15.73
N ALA A 4 -5.44 0.12 -14.89
CA ALA A 4 -6.53 0.27 -13.94
C ALA A 4 -6.24 1.42 -12.95
N THR A 5 -4.98 1.58 -12.54
CA THR A 5 -4.54 2.72 -11.72
C THR A 5 -4.73 4.05 -12.48
N ARG A 6 -4.47 4.14 -13.78
CA ARG A 6 -4.75 5.37 -14.56
C ARG A 6 -6.23 5.73 -14.53
N GLN A 7 -7.11 4.75 -14.68
CA GLN A 7 -8.57 4.95 -14.69
C GLN A 7 -9.09 5.44 -13.33
N VAL A 8 -8.60 4.86 -12.23
CA VAL A 8 -9.02 5.19 -10.86
C VAL A 8 -8.56 6.59 -10.42
N PHE A 9 -7.43 7.08 -10.94
CA PHE A 9 -6.89 8.39 -10.57
C PHE A 9 -7.43 9.54 -11.42
N GLY A 10 -7.99 9.28 -12.60
CA GLY A 10 -8.61 10.31 -13.43
C GLY A 10 -9.93 10.87 -12.88
N GLY A 11 -10.64 10.11 -12.03
CA GLY A 11 -12.00 10.45 -11.56
C GLY A 11 -12.12 11.03 -10.15
N ASN A 12 -11.03 11.11 -9.37
CA ASN A 12 -11.08 11.56 -7.97
C ASN A 12 -10.20 12.81 -7.74
N PRO A 13 -10.78 13.98 -7.41
CA PRO A 13 -10.03 15.24 -7.27
C PRO A 13 -9.05 15.25 -6.08
N ARG A 14 -9.19 14.34 -5.11
CA ARG A 14 -8.25 14.18 -4.00
C ARG A 14 -7.05 13.31 -4.37
N ARG A 15 -7.14 12.55 -5.47
CA ARG A 15 -6.06 11.73 -6.00
C ARG A 15 -5.35 12.50 -7.11
N LYS A 16 -4.02 12.46 -7.10
CA LYS A 16 -3.21 13.13 -8.12
C LYS A 16 -2.20 12.15 -8.70
N LEU A 17 -2.25 11.96 -10.01
CA LEU A 17 -1.21 11.28 -10.76
C LEU A 17 -0.14 12.31 -11.15
N TYR A 18 1.09 12.15 -10.64
CA TYR A 18 2.20 13.05 -10.97
C TYR A 18 2.96 12.59 -12.20
N LYS A 19 3.21 11.28 -12.30
CA LYS A 19 3.93 10.68 -13.41
C LYS A 19 3.39 9.28 -13.68
N THR A 20 3.30 8.94 -14.95
CA THR A 20 3.16 7.56 -15.40
C THR A 20 4.10 7.37 -16.59
N ASP A 21 4.93 6.33 -16.52
CA ASP A 21 5.58 5.75 -17.68
C ASP A 21 5.16 4.27 -17.78
N GLU A 22 5.80 3.49 -18.65
CA GLU A 22 5.44 2.10 -18.88
C GLU A 22 5.57 1.23 -17.62
N ASN A 23 6.57 1.52 -16.78
CA ASN A 23 6.92 0.69 -15.63
C ASN A 23 6.86 1.45 -14.30
N THR A 24 6.74 2.77 -14.33
CA THR A 24 6.76 3.64 -13.15
C THR A 24 5.45 4.39 -13.03
N ILE A 25 4.98 4.51 -11.79
CA ILE A 25 3.90 5.41 -11.43
C ILE A 25 4.30 6.23 -10.22
N ALA A 26 3.94 7.51 -10.22
CA ALA A 26 4.04 8.39 -9.06
C ALA A 26 2.68 9.03 -8.79
N VAL A 27 2.14 8.81 -7.60
CA VAL A 27 0.76 9.12 -7.24
C VAL A 27 0.66 9.68 -5.83
N LYS A 28 -0.29 10.60 -5.62
CA LYS A 28 -0.84 10.97 -4.31
C LYS A 28 -2.25 10.42 -4.19
N PHE A 29 -2.53 9.62 -3.17
CA PHE A 29 -3.82 8.97 -2.98
C PHE A 29 -4.87 9.86 -2.28
N GLY A 30 -4.48 11.08 -1.86
CA GLY A 30 -5.33 11.98 -1.07
C GLY A 30 -5.58 11.41 0.33
N THR A 31 -6.55 11.97 1.05
CA THR A 31 -7.02 11.40 2.32
C THR A 31 -7.61 10.02 2.06
N VAL A 32 -6.96 8.99 2.58
CA VAL A 32 -7.43 7.63 2.69
C VAL A 32 -7.83 7.40 4.14
N TYR A 33 -8.96 6.74 4.34
CA TYR A 33 -9.41 6.37 5.67
C TYR A 33 -9.02 4.92 5.89
N HIS A 34 -8.18 4.68 6.90
CA HIS A 34 -7.90 3.34 7.33
C HIS A 34 -8.79 2.94 8.51
N CYS A 35 -9.36 1.75 8.48
CA CYS A 35 -10.23 1.26 9.55
C CYS A 35 -9.54 0.13 10.33
N GLU A 36 -9.17 0.37 11.59
CA GLU A 36 -8.80 -0.66 12.56
C GLU A 36 -9.92 -0.79 13.60
N GLY A 37 -10.79 -1.79 13.44
CA GLY A 37 -12.02 -1.89 14.25
C GLY A 37 -12.92 -0.67 14.04
N ASP A 38 -13.22 0.05 15.13
CA ASP A 38 -13.98 1.32 15.11
C ASP A 38 -13.09 2.56 14.89
N THR A 39 -11.76 2.39 14.85
CA THR A 39 -10.83 3.50 14.70
C THR A 39 -10.61 3.80 13.23
N VAL A 40 -11.01 4.99 12.80
CA VAL A 40 -10.76 5.49 11.45
C VAL A 40 -9.57 6.45 11.50
N VAL A 41 -8.45 6.04 10.93
CA VAL A 41 -7.23 6.85 10.84
C VAL A 41 -7.17 7.51 9.45
N PRO A 42 -7.38 8.84 9.35
CA PRO A 42 -7.18 9.54 8.09
C PRO A 42 -5.69 9.69 7.79
N LEU A 43 -5.28 9.34 6.57
CA LEU A 43 -3.89 9.35 6.11
C LEU A 43 -3.81 10.02 4.74
N SER A 44 -2.72 10.70 4.44
CA SER A 44 -2.35 11.08 3.07
C SER A 44 -1.14 10.27 2.63
N LEU A 45 -1.20 9.65 1.45
CA LEU A 45 -0.10 8.85 0.92
C LEU A 45 0.42 9.43 -0.40
N ILE A 46 1.74 9.52 -0.54
CA ILE A 46 2.43 9.78 -1.80
C ILE A 46 3.35 8.61 -2.08
N SER A 47 3.14 7.91 -3.19
CA SER A 47 3.91 6.72 -3.56
C SER A 47 4.52 6.86 -4.94
N THR A 48 5.75 6.38 -5.08
CA THR A 48 6.36 6.06 -6.36
C THR A 48 6.59 4.55 -6.41
N GLN A 49 6.11 3.91 -7.47
CA GLN A 49 6.26 2.48 -7.68
C GLN A 49 6.90 2.22 -9.04
N HIS A 50 7.74 1.19 -9.12
CA HIS A 50 8.38 0.76 -10.35
C HIS A 50 8.24 -0.76 -10.51
N ARG A 51 7.96 -1.21 -11.73
CA ARG A 51 7.85 -2.62 -12.13
C ARG A 51 9.10 -3.05 -12.87
N PHE A 52 9.66 -4.17 -12.43
CA PHE A 52 10.73 -4.89 -13.11
C PHE A 52 10.18 -6.21 -13.64
N GLU A 53 10.28 -6.41 -14.96
CA GLU A 53 9.86 -7.64 -15.61
C GLU A 53 11.07 -8.56 -15.79
N GLY A 54 10.93 -9.79 -15.30
CA GLY A 54 11.90 -10.88 -15.50
C GLY A 54 11.24 -12.06 -16.23
N PRO A 55 12.03 -13.02 -16.70
CA PRO A 55 11.51 -14.17 -17.47
C PRO A 55 10.50 -15.03 -16.70
N ASP A 56 10.67 -15.14 -15.38
CA ASP A 56 9.92 -16.02 -14.50
C ASP A 56 9.24 -15.29 -13.34
N ARG A 57 9.28 -13.95 -13.33
CA ARG A 57 8.75 -13.15 -12.22
C ARG A 57 8.52 -11.71 -12.62
N THR A 58 7.59 -11.07 -11.93
CA THR A 58 7.43 -9.61 -11.94
C THR A 58 7.71 -9.08 -10.54
N VAL A 59 8.52 -8.03 -10.44
CA VAL A 59 8.82 -7.37 -9.16
C VAL A 59 8.25 -5.96 -9.19
N PHE A 60 7.48 -5.60 -8.17
CA PHE A 60 7.13 -4.21 -7.91
C PHE A 60 7.97 -3.73 -6.74
N ALA A 61 8.64 -2.60 -6.90
CA ALA A 61 9.30 -1.91 -5.81
C ALA A 61 8.65 -0.54 -5.62
N TRP A 62 8.56 -0.07 -4.39
CA TRP A 62 7.99 1.22 -4.10
C TRP A 62 8.68 1.94 -2.97
N ARG A 63 8.52 3.26 -3.02
CA ARG A 63 8.71 4.15 -1.89
C ARG A 63 7.44 4.95 -1.67
N CYS A 64 7.00 5.05 -0.43
CA CYS A 64 5.80 5.76 -0.05
C CYS A 64 6.07 6.64 1.17
N LEU A 65 5.53 7.86 1.16
CA LEU A 65 5.43 8.70 2.33
C LEU A 65 3.99 8.65 2.81
N VAL A 66 3.79 8.23 4.06
CA VAL A 66 2.48 8.19 4.71
C VAL A 66 2.46 9.31 5.74
N GLU A 67 1.54 10.26 5.59
CA GLU A 67 1.36 11.37 6.51
C GLU A 67 0.07 11.15 7.31
N GLY A 68 0.16 11.26 8.63
CA GLY A 68 -1.01 11.21 9.50
C GLY A 68 -1.84 12.49 9.37
N GLU A 69 -3.16 12.36 9.37
CA GLU A 69 -4.10 13.46 9.45
C GLU A 69 -4.91 13.39 10.77
N GLY A 70 -5.73 14.40 11.06
CA GLY A 70 -6.54 14.43 12.28
C GLY A 70 -5.69 14.40 13.55
N GLU A 71 -5.92 13.42 14.42
CA GLU A 71 -5.18 13.24 15.68
C GLU A 71 -3.70 12.89 15.46
N PHE A 72 -3.35 12.36 14.29
CA PHE A 72 -1.98 12.04 13.91
C PHE A 72 -1.33 13.14 13.06
N THR A 73 -1.92 14.33 12.99
CA THR A 73 -1.33 15.45 12.24
C THR A 73 0.09 15.72 12.74
N GLY A 74 1.06 15.69 11.81
CA GLY A 74 2.47 15.91 12.08
C GLY A 74 3.30 14.64 12.21
N THR A 75 2.68 13.46 12.32
CA THR A 75 3.38 12.18 12.22
C THR A 75 3.56 11.78 10.76
N CYS A 76 4.62 11.02 10.49
CA CYS A 76 4.92 10.58 9.15
C CYS A 76 5.73 9.27 9.15
N LEU A 77 5.48 8.41 8.17
CA LEU A 77 6.24 7.19 7.93
C LEU A 77 6.85 7.23 6.52
N ASP A 78 8.14 6.94 6.45
CA ASP A 78 8.80 6.58 5.20
C ASP A 78 8.71 5.07 5.05
N GLU A 79 7.99 4.65 4.02
CA GLU A 79 7.80 3.26 3.68
C GLU A 79 8.61 2.93 2.42
N THR A 80 9.32 1.82 2.47
CA THR A 80 9.94 1.21 1.29
C THR A 80 9.55 -0.25 1.26
N GLY A 81 9.10 -0.73 0.10
CA GLY A 81 8.67 -2.11 -0.03
C GLY A 81 8.90 -2.68 -1.40
N TRP A 82 8.73 -3.99 -1.49
CA TRP A 82 8.68 -4.71 -2.73
C TRP A 82 7.72 -5.90 -2.64
N CYS A 83 7.18 -6.29 -3.79
CA CYS A 83 6.49 -7.56 -3.94
C CYS A 83 6.99 -8.29 -5.19
N VAL A 84 7.10 -9.60 -5.10
CA VAL A 84 7.48 -10.49 -6.21
C VAL A 84 6.28 -11.36 -6.53
N LEU A 85 5.86 -11.34 -7.79
CA LEU A 85 4.88 -12.24 -8.36
C LEU A 85 5.61 -13.29 -9.19
N ARG A 86 5.39 -14.57 -8.90
CA ARG A 86 5.94 -15.68 -9.67
C ARG A 86 4.82 -16.66 -10.05
N PRO A 87 4.67 -17.03 -11.33
CA PRO A 87 3.77 -18.10 -11.71
C PRO A 87 4.25 -19.42 -11.10
N THR A 88 3.34 -20.20 -10.52
CA THR A 88 3.69 -21.55 -10.04
C THR A 88 3.76 -22.51 -11.22
N SER A 89 4.73 -23.42 -11.23
CA SER A 89 4.90 -24.41 -12.30
C SER A 89 3.94 -25.62 -12.20
N SER A 90 2.97 -25.58 -11.28
CA SER A 90 1.99 -26.65 -11.05
C SER A 90 0.78 -26.54 -11.99
N GLU A 91 -0.02 -27.60 -12.09
CA GLU A 91 -1.28 -27.63 -12.87
C GLU A 91 -2.34 -26.63 -12.39
N SER A 92 -2.11 -26.00 -11.24
CA SER A 92 -2.87 -24.84 -10.78
C SER A 92 -2.29 -23.57 -11.40
N ASP A 93 -3.09 -22.82 -12.14
CA ASP A 93 -2.80 -21.46 -12.65
C ASP A 93 -2.68 -20.43 -11.50
N SER A 94 -1.80 -20.70 -10.53
CA SER A 94 -1.64 -19.94 -9.30
C SER A 94 -0.39 -19.04 -9.35
N THR A 95 -0.39 -17.98 -8.56
CA THR A 95 0.72 -17.01 -8.48
C THR A 95 1.24 -16.95 -7.05
N ASP A 96 2.53 -17.25 -6.86
CA ASP A 96 3.25 -17.03 -5.60
C ASP A 96 3.52 -15.54 -5.45
N ILE A 97 2.96 -14.94 -4.40
CA ILE A 97 3.12 -13.52 -4.06
C ILE A 97 3.95 -13.43 -2.78
N ARG A 98 5.09 -12.74 -2.85
CA ARG A 98 5.92 -12.45 -1.67
C ARG A 98 6.08 -10.95 -1.51
N THR A 99 5.79 -10.44 -0.33
CA THR A 99 5.83 -9.01 -0.04
C THR A 99 6.75 -8.74 1.16
N CYS A 100 7.56 -7.68 1.07
CA CYS A 100 8.35 -7.17 2.18
C CYS A 100 8.21 -5.65 2.24
N ILE A 101 7.90 -5.13 3.41
CA ILE A 101 7.68 -3.70 3.66
C ILE A 101 8.49 -3.30 4.88
N ARG A 102 9.22 -2.19 4.76
CA ARG A 102 9.86 -1.50 5.88
C ARG A 102 9.24 -0.13 6.02
N SER A 103 8.64 0.14 7.18
CA SER A 103 8.08 1.44 7.53
C SER A 103 8.90 2.04 8.68
N THR A 104 9.29 3.31 8.56
CA THR A 104 10.13 3.99 9.56
C THR A 104 9.56 5.37 9.87
N PRO A 105 9.33 5.70 11.17
CA PRO A 105 8.89 7.05 11.56
C PRO A 105 9.88 8.13 11.12
N VAL A 106 9.35 9.21 10.56
CA VAL A 106 10.14 10.37 10.13
C VAL A 106 10.05 11.43 11.23
N ARG A 107 11.10 11.53 12.06
CA ARG A 107 11.19 12.57 13.09
C ARG A 107 11.46 13.93 12.44
N ARG A 108 10.53 14.87 12.59
CA ARG A 108 10.78 16.30 12.35
C ARG A 108 11.18 16.90 13.69
N GLY A 109 12.38 17.50 13.76
CA GLY A 109 12.95 17.99 15.02
C GLY A 109 11.96 18.87 15.79
N SER A 110 11.57 18.43 16.99
CA SER A 110 10.72 19.19 17.91
C SER A 110 11.22 19.04 19.35
N ASP A 111 11.04 20.08 20.15
CA ASP A 111 11.60 20.21 21.51
C ASP A 111 10.96 19.30 22.58
N ASN A 112 9.91 18.53 22.25
CA ASN A 112 9.20 17.65 23.19
C ASN A 112 9.32 16.17 22.82
N ALA A 113 10.53 15.59 22.95
CA ALA A 113 10.86 14.27 22.45
C ALA A 113 9.92 13.13 22.91
N ILE A 114 9.61 13.04 24.22
CA ILE A 114 8.95 11.83 24.78
C ILE A 114 7.51 11.65 24.28
N LYS A 115 6.67 12.70 24.29
CA LYS A 115 5.27 12.60 23.80
C LYS A 115 5.16 12.45 22.29
N VAL A 116 6.20 12.85 21.56
CA VAL A 116 6.27 12.70 20.11
C VAL A 116 6.59 11.25 19.76
N GLU A 117 7.46 10.59 20.54
CA GLU A 117 7.81 9.19 20.35
C GLU A 117 6.62 8.24 20.53
N GLU A 118 5.83 8.39 21.60
CA GLU A 118 4.66 7.55 21.84
C GLU A 118 3.61 7.67 20.70
N ARG A 119 3.37 8.90 20.21
CA ARG A 119 2.43 9.14 19.11
C ARG A 119 2.95 8.59 17.78
N ASP A 120 4.24 8.73 17.51
CA ASP A 120 4.86 8.19 16.30
C ASP A 120 4.80 6.65 16.27
N GLU A 121 4.99 6.00 17.42
CA GLU A 121 4.88 4.54 17.57
C GLU A 121 3.44 4.06 17.42
N GLU A 122 2.47 4.77 18.02
CA GLU A 122 1.04 4.47 17.88
C GLU A 122 0.61 4.58 16.41
N PHE A 123 1.01 5.66 15.75
CA PHE A 123 0.75 5.87 14.31
C PHE A 123 1.38 4.76 13.46
N ALA A 124 2.66 4.44 13.68
CA ALA A 124 3.37 3.37 12.98
C ALA A 124 2.64 2.03 13.14
N THR A 125 2.21 1.73 14.35
CA THR A 125 1.53 0.48 14.68
C THR A 125 0.18 0.38 13.97
N ALA A 126 -0.62 1.46 13.98
CA ALA A 126 -1.91 1.50 13.29
C ALA A 126 -1.73 1.29 11.78
N VAL A 127 -0.75 1.97 11.15
CA VAL A 127 -0.46 1.81 9.73
C VAL A 127 0.02 0.39 9.40
N ILE A 128 0.86 -0.23 10.23
CA ILE A 128 1.33 -1.61 9.98
C ILE A 128 0.18 -2.62 10.08
N ARG A 129 -0.63 -2.55 11.15
CA ARG A 129 -1.79 -3.44 11.30
C ARG A 129 -2.78 -3.26 10.16
N SER A 130 -2.95 -2.03 9.67
CA SER A 130 -3.77 -1.75 8.51
C SER A 130 -3.37 -2.54 7.27
N SER A 131 -2.08 -2.49 6.94
CA SER A 131 -1.52 -3.11 5.76
C SER A 131 -1.66 -4.63 5.84
N GLN A 132 -1.52 -5.20 7.04
CA GLN A 132 -1.74 -6.63 7.29
C GLN A 132 -3.22 -7.01 7.09
N GLN A 133 -4.15 -6.20 7.59
CA GLN A 133 -5.58 -6.45 7.42
C GLN A 133 -6.02 -6.32 5.96
N ASP A 134 -5.52 -5.33 5.23
CA ASP A 134 -5.79 -5.16 3.81
C ASP A 134 -5.21 -6.30 2.98
N SER A 135 -4.02 -6.78 3.34
CA SER A 135 -3.41 -7.97 2.72
C SER A 135 -4.29 -9.19 2.91
N LEU A 136 -4.83 -9.41 4.12
CA LEU A 136 -5.74 -10.53 4.40
C LEU A 136 -7.04 -10.43 3.60
N LYS A 137 -7.67 -9.24 3.57
CA LYS A 137 -8.89 -9.00 2.78
C LYS A 137 -8.65 -9.22 1.29
N LEU A 138 -7.50 -8.77 0.78
CA LEU A 138 -7.13 -8.98 -0.62
C LEU A 138 -7.00 -10.47 -0.94
N THR A 139 -6.34 -11.26 -0.09
CA THR A 139 -6.26 -12.72 -0.26
C THR A 139 -7.65 -13.36 -0.26
N GLN A 140 -8.52 -12.99 0.70
CA GLN A 140 -9.90 -13.51 0.76
C GLN A 140 -10.71 -13.16 -0.50
N LEU A 141 -10.56 -11.95 -1.03
CA LEU A 141 -11.24 -11.55 -2.27
C LEU A 141 -10.70 -12.34 -3.47
N MET A 142 -9.39 -12.59 -3.53
CA MET A 142 -8.80 -13.43 -4.58
C MET A 142 -9.32 -14.87 -4.50
N ASP A 143 -9.41 -15.44 -3.30
CA ASP A 143 -9.96 -16.80 -3.10
C ASP A 143 -11.43 -16.88 -3.54
N GLN A 144 -12.25 -15.87 -3.22
CA GLN A 144 -13.65 -15.82 -3.66
C GLN A 144 -13.78 -15.72 -5.19
N LEU A 145 -12.90 -14.98 -5.85
CA LEU A 145 -12.90 -14.87 -7.30
C LEU A 145 -12.58 -16.20 -7.98
N LEU A 146 -11.70 -17.02 -7.38
CA LEU A 146 -11.40 -18.36 -7.87
C LEU A 146 -12.62 -19.29 -7.74
N LEU A 147 -13.26 -19.30 -6.57
CA LEU A 147 -14.44 -20.15 -6.32
C LEU A 147 -15.61 -19.84 -7.25
N ASN A 148 -15.88 -18.56 -7.51
CA ASN A 148 -16.97 -18.15 -8.42
C ASN A 148 -16.69 -18.45 -9.91
N SER A 149 -15.44 -18.77 -10.27
CA SER A 149 -15.07 -19.14 -11.64
C SER A 149 -15.29 -20.62 -11.93
N GLU A 150 -15.25 -21.49 -10.90
CA GLU A 150 -15.49 -22.93 -11.01
C GLU A 150 -16.99 -23.26 -11.11
N ASP A 151 -17.87 -22.46 -10.49
CA ASP A 151 -19.33 -22.65 -10.54
C ASP A 151 -20.01 -22.20 -11.85
N ASN A 152 -19.25 -21.57 -12.76
CA ASN A 152 -19.77 -20.98 -14.00
C ASN A 152 -19.36 -21.75 -15.27
N GLN A 153 -19.01 -23.03 -15.12
CA GLN A 153 -18.61 -23.94 -16.20
C GLN A 153 -19.52 -25.19 -16.26
#